data_AF-A0A141RRD4-F1
#
_entry.id   AF-A0A141RRD4-F1
#
_cell.length_a   1.000
_cell.length_b   1.000
_cell.length_c   1.000
_cell.angle_alpha   90.00
_cell.angle_beta   90.00
_cell.angle_gamma   90.00
#
_symmetry.space_group_name_H-M   'P 1'
#
loop_
_entity.id
_entity.type
_entity.pdbx_description
1 polymer ?
#
loop_
_entity_poly.entity_id
_entity_poly.type
_entity_poly.pdbx_seq_one_letter_code
_entity_poly.pdbx_strand_id
1 'polypeptide(L)'
;LLLLCAAGVMFKAVPGGFIPTQDKLYLIGGVKMPEGSSLARTDAVIRKMSEIGMNTEGVDYAVAFPGLNALQFTNTPNTGTVFFGLKPFDQRKHTAAEINAEINAKIAQIQQGFGFSILPPPILGLGQGSGYSLYIQDRAGLGYG
;
A
#
# COMPACT_ATOMS: atom_id res chain seq x y z
N LEU A 1 -7.33 -2.76 -45.97
CA LEU A 1 -6.38 -3.75 -45.39
C LEU A 1 -5.43 -3.11 -44.37
N LEU A 2 -4.70 -2.06 -44.74
CA LEU A 2 -3.70 -1.43 -43.86
C LEU A 2 -4.28 -0.92 -42.52
N LEU A 3 -5.46 -0.29 -42.55
CA LEU A 3 -6.17 0.14 -41.33
C LEU A 3 -6.63 -1.04 -40.44
N LEU A 4 -7.01 -2.17 -41.04
CA LEU A 4 -7.38 -3.37 -40.28
C LEU A 4 -6.17 -4.01 -39.60
N CYS A 5 -5.03 -4.06 -40.30
CA CYS A 5 -3.76 -4.51 -39.71
C CYS A 5 -3.31 -3.56 -38.59
N ALA A 6 -3.37 -2.25 -38.81
CA ALA A 6 -3.03 -1.26 -37.80
C ALA A 6 -3.93 -1.37 -36.55
N ALA A 7 -5.24 -1.56 -36.74
CA ALA A 7 -6.17 -1.81 -35.64
C ALA A 7 -5.82 -3.08 -34.86
N GLY A 8 -5.50 -4.18 -35.56
CA GLY A 8 -5.10 -5.44 -34.92
C GLY A 8 -3.81 -5.35 -34.11
N VAL A 9 -2.81 -4.60 -34.61
CA VAL A 9 -1.57 -4.33 -33.88
C VAL A 9 -1.84 -3.45 -32.65
N MET A 10 -2.59 -2.37 -32.81
CA MET A 10 -2.94 -1.47 -31.71
C MET A 10 -3.72 -2.19 -30.61
N PHE A 11 -4.65 -3.07 -30.96
CA PHE A 11 -5.43 -3.82 -29.98
C PHE A 11 -4.55 -4.76 -29.13
N LYS A 12 -3.45 -5.28 -29.68
CA LYS A 12 -2.46 -6.07 -28.92
C LYS A 12 -1.43 -5.22 -28.17
N ALA A 13 -1.20 -4.00 -28.61
CA ALA A 13 -0.20 -3.10 -28.02
C ALA A 13 -0.71 -2.37 -26.77
N VAL A 14 -2.02 -2.11 -26.67
CA VAL A 14 -2.62 -1.48 -25.49
C VAL A 14 -2.57 -2.45 -24.30
N PRO A 15 -1.92 -2.09 -23.18
CA PRO A 15 -1.87 -2.93 -21.99
C PRO A 15 -3.28 -3.16 -21.43
N GLY A 16 -3.58 -4.41 -21.09
CA GLY A 16 -4.81 -4.75 -20.37
C GLY A 16 -4.78 -4.20 -18.93
N GLY A 17 -5.97 -3.95 -18.38
CA GLY A 17 -6.17 -3.54 -17.00
C GLY A 17 -7.59 -3.86 -16.56
N PHE A 18 -7.84 -3.86 -15.25
CA PHE A 18 -9.18 -4.09 -14.71
C PHE A 18 -9.88 -2.76 -14.41
N ILE A 19 -9.67 -2.21 -13.21
CA ILE A 19 -10.21 -0.91 -12.80
C ILE A 19 -9.02 -0.02 -12.39
N PRO A 20 -8.90 1.20 -12.94
CA PRO A 20 -7.85 2.14 -12.56
C PRO A 20 -7.88 2.44 -11.06
N THR A 21 -6.68 2.59 -10.46
CA THR A 21 -6.57 3.10 -9.09
C THR A 21 -7.05 4.54 -9.04
N GLN A 22 -7.68 4.90 -7.92
CA GLN A 22 -8.27 6.21 -7.71
C GLN A 22 -7.64 6.87 -6.50
N ASP A 23 -7.53 8.18 -6.58
CA ASP A 23 -7.21 9.00 -5.42
C ASP A 23 -8.46 9.11 -4.54
N LYS A 24 -8.41 8.44 -3.39
CA LYS A 24 -9.52 8.42 -2.42
C LYS A 24 -9.26 9.31 -1.21
N LEU A 25 -8.31 10.25 -1.32
CA LEU A 25 -7.89 11.14 -0.24
C LEU A 25 -7.25 10.44 0.96
N TYR A 26 -6.81 9.18 0.83
CA TYR A 26 -6.00 8.53 1.84
C TYR A 26 -5.08 7.46 1.26
N LEU A 27 -4.03 7.16 2.01
CA LEU A 27 -3.10 6.06 1.78
C LEU A 27 -3.10 5.11 2.97
N ILE A 28 -2.73 3.86 2.72
CA ILE A 28 -2.59 2.82 3.74
C ILE A 28 -1.11 2.52 3.89
N GLY A 29 -0.53 2.88 5.03
CA GLY A 29 0.81 2.48 5.45
C GLY A 29 0.76 1.24 6.33
N GLY A 30 1.71 0.33 6.16
CA GLY A 30 1.84 -0.86 7.00
C GLY A 30 3.29 -1.16 7.36
N VAL A 31 3.50 -1.79 8.51
CA VAL A 31 4.81 -2.34 8.89
C VAL A 31 4.67 -3.77 9.39
N LYS A 32 5.62 -4.62 8.98
CA LYS A 32 5.87 -5.94 9.55
C LYS A 32 7.24 -5.95 10.22
N MET A 33 7.25 -6.05 11.54
CA MET A 33 8.43 -6.20 12.36
C MET A 33 8.84 -7.68 12.43
N PRO A 34 10.10 -8.00 12.78
CA PRO A 34 10.53 -9.38 13.03
C PRO A 34 9.62 -10.11 14.02
N GLU A 35 9.46 -11.42 13.84
CA GLU A 35 8.68 -12.25 14.77
C GLU A 35 9.21 -12.12 16.21
N GLY A 36 8.30 -12.13 17.18
CA GLY A 36 8.62 -11.88 18.60
C GLY A 36 8.83 -10.41 18.98
N SER A 37 8.69 -9.46 18.05
CA SER A 37 8.73 -8.03 18.39
C SER A 37 7.56 -7.63 19.29
N SER A 38 7.85 -6.85 20.34
CA SER A 38 6.83 -6.32 21.24
C SER A 38 6.02 -5.20 20.59
N LEU A 39 4.80 -5.00 21.08
CA LEU A 39 3.93 -3.90 20.62
C LEU A 39 4.62 -2.53 20.77
N ALA A 40 5.39 -2.32 21.84
CA ALA A 40 6.14 -1.07 22.05
C ALA A 40 7.19 -0.80 20.96
N ARG A 41 7.89 -1.84 20.49
CA ARG A 41 8.85 -1.70 19.38
C ARG A 41 8.14 -1.37 18.06
N THR A 42 6.98 -1.97 17.84
CA THR A 42 6.15 -1.70 16.66
C THR A 42 5.55 -0.29 16.69
N ASP A 43 5.05 0.16 17.85
CA ASP A 43 4.55 1.52 18.06
C ASP A 43 5.64 2.56 17.74
N ALA A 44 6.88 2.35 18.20
CA ALA A 44 7.99 3.23 17.89
C ALA A 44 8.26 3.38 16.38
N VAL A 45 8.07 2.31 15.60
CA VAL A 45 8.22 2.37 14.13
C VAL A 45 7.01 3.01 13.46
N ILE A 46 5.80 2.70 13.92
CA ILE A 46 4.57 3.33 13.43
C ILE A 46 4.56 4.84 13.68
N ARG A 47 5.11 5.30 14.81
CA ARG A 47 5.31 6.74 15.08
C ARG A 47 6.25 7.38 14.06
N LYS A 48 7.38 6.75 13.75
CA LYS A 48 8.30 7.23 12.70
C LYS A 48 7.63 7.29 11.33
N MET A 49 6.85 6.27 10.96
CA MET A 49 6.07 6.28 9.71
C MET A 49 5.03 7.40 9.71
N SER A 50 4.37 7.65 10.84
CA SER A 50 3.40 8.74 11.00
C SER A 50 4.08 10.09 10.82
N GLU A 51 5.25 10.31 11.43
CA GLU A 51 6.07 11.51 11.25
C GLU A 51 6.53 11.69 9.80
N ILE A 52 6.96 10.62 9.13
CA ILE A 52 7.30 10.66 7.69
C ILE A 52 6.11 11.11 6.86
N GLY A 53 4.92 10.56 7.13
CA GLY A 53 3.68 10.95 6.45
C GLY A 53 3.35 12.43 6.71
N MET A 54 3.31 12.85 7.97
CA MET A 54 3.00 14.24 8.35
C MET A 54 3.99 15.27 7.79
N ASN A 55 5.25 14.88 7.59
CA ASN A 55 6.29 15.73 6.98
C ASN A 55 6.34 15.64 5.44
N THR A 56 5.42 14.91 4.82
CA THR A 56 5.32 14.82 3.35
C THR A 56 4.26 15.79 2.83
N GLU A 57 4.61 16.59 1.83
CA GLU A 57 3.69 17.60 1.27
C GLU A 57 2.42 16.92 0.73
N GLY A 58 1.26 17.46 1.09
CA GLY A 58 -0.05 16.95 0.65
C GLY A 58 -0.71 15.95 1.60
N VAL A 59 -0.04 15.51 2.67
CA VAL A 59 -0.66 14.78 3.80
C VAL A 59 -1.28 15.79 4.76
N ASP A 60 -2.47 15.47 5.28
CA ASP A 60 -3.24 16.30 6.22
C ASP A 60 -3.18 15.75 7.65
N TYR A 61 -3.33 14.42 7.79
CA TYR A 61 -3.26 13.75 9.09
C TYR A 61 -2.77 12.31 8.95
N ALA A 62 -2.29 11.73 10.05
CA ALA A 62 -1.88 10.32 10.14
C ALA A 62 -2.54 9.65 11.36
N VAL A 63 -3.34 8.62 11.12
CA VAL A 63 -4.00 7.83 12.19
C VAL A 63 -3.35 6.46 12.29
N ALA A 64 -2.72 6.19 13.41
CA ALA A 64 -1.90 5.00 13.64
C ALA A 64 -2.60 3.95 14.51
N PHE A 65 -2.44 2.67 14.14
CA PHE A 65 -2.94 1.50 14.84
C PHE A 65 -1.80 0.47 15.02
N PRO A 66 -0.97 0.59 16.07
CA PRO A 66 0.00 -0.42 16.43
C PRO A 66 -0.72 -1.73 16.78
N GLY A 67 -0.22 -2.85 16.26
CA GLY A 67 -0.80 -4.17 16.49
C GLY A 67 -1.83 -4.61 15.45
N LEU A 68 -2.31 -3.72 14.57
CA LEU A 68 -3.28 -4.04 13.53
C LEU A 68 -2.61 -4.30 12.18
N ASN A 69 -2.95 -5.42 11.55
CA ASN A 69 -2.70 -5.67 10.13
C ASN A 69 -3.99 -5.42 9.33
N ALA A 70 -4.10 -4.26 8.66
CA ALA A 70 -5.29 -3.92 7.88
C ALA A 70 -5.45 -4.73 6.58
N LEU A 71 -4.40 -5.40 6.09
CA LEU A 71 -4.51 -6.24 4.89
C LEU A 71 -5.17 -7.59 5.18
N GLN A 72 -4.98 -8.11 6.39
CA GLN A 72 -5.52 -9.40 6.84
C GLN A 72 -6.60 -9.27 7.90
N PHE A 73 -6.83 -8.06 8.44
CA PHE A 73 -7.69 -7.80 9.59
C PHE A 73 -7.40 -8.70 10.80
N THR A 74 -6.12 -8.85 11.12
CA THR A 74 -5.65 -9.59 12.30
C THR A 74 -4.87 -8.68 13.22
N ASN A 75 -4.86 -9.03 14.52
CA ASN A 75 -4.10 -8.30 15.53
C ASN A 75 -2.88 -9.12 15.96
N THR A 76 -1.68 -8.59 15.74
CA THR A 76 -0.42 -9.19 16.20
C THR A 76 0.57 -8.10 16.65
N PRO A 77 1.32 -8.28 17.75
CA PRO A 77 2.20 -7.24 18.29
C PRO A 77 3.28 -6.74 17.33
N ASN A 78 3.66 -7.53 16.33
CA ASN A 78 4.71 -7.22 15.36
C ASN A 78 4.19 -6.64 14.04
N THR A 79 2.91 -6.28 13.95
CA THR A 79 2.34 -5.56 12.80
C THR A 79 1.77 -4.23 13.22
N GLY A 80 1.67 -3.29 12.29
CA GLY A 80 0.99 -2.02 12.54
C GLY A 80 0.52 -1.40 11.24
N THR A 81 -0.51 -0.58 11.33
CA THR A 81 -1.10 0.15 10.20
C THR A 81 -1.14 1.64 10.53
N VAL A 82 -0.95 2.49 9.53
CA VAL A 82 -1.19 3.93 9.59
C VAL A 82 -2.02 4.35 8.39
N PHE A 83 -3.08 5.11 8.61
CA PHE A 83 -3.86 5.73 7.55
C PHE A 83 -3.42 7.17 7.39
N PHE A 84 -2.85 7.51 6.24
CA PHE A 84 -2.47 8.88 5.91
C PHE A 84 -3.63 9.54 5.17
N GLY A 85 -4.32 10.48 5.81
CA GLY A 85 -5.30 11.34 5.15
C GLY A 85 -4.57 12.36 4.27
N LEU A 86 -5.00 12.51 3.03
CA LEU A 86 -4.46 13.47 2.10
C LEU A 86 -5.32 14.74 2.09
N LYS A 87 -4.68 15.87 1.83
CA LYS A 87 -5.37 17.14 1.62
C LYS A 87 -6.32 17.06 0.42
N PRO A 88 -7.39 17.86 0.41
CA PRO A 88 -8.25 18.04 -0.76
C PRO A 88 -7.45 18.35 -2.03
N PHE A 89 -7.97 17.94 -3.20
CA PHE A 89 -7.27 18.03 -4.49
C PHE A 89 -6.81 19.45 -4.84
N ASP A 90 -7.59 20.46 -4.47
CA ASP A 90 -7.31 21.88 -4.70
C ASP A 90 -6.26 22.46 -3.72
N GLN A 91 -5.86 21.69 -2.71
CA GLN A 91 -4.94 22.11 -1.64
C GLN A 91 -3.59 21.38 -1.69
N ARG A 92 -3.33 20.58 -2.73
CA ARG A 92 -2.05 19.89 -2.93
C ARG A 92 -1.67 19.87 -4.41
N LYS A 93 -0.36 19.79 -4.67
CA LYS A 93 0.19 19.74 -6.03
C LYS A 93 0.37 18.31 -6.54
N HIS A 94 0.66 17.39 -5.63
CA HIS A 94 0.99 16.00 -5.96
C HIS A 94 -0.25 15.10 -5.89
N THR A 95 -0.33 14.17 -6.81
CA THR A 95 -1.32 13.07 -6.82
C THR A 95 -1.09 12.13 -5.64
N ALA A 96 -2.11 11.35 -5.24
CA ALA A 96 -1.93 10.32 -4.22
C ALA A 96 -0.83 9.31 -4.58
N ALA A 97 -0.64 9.00 -5.87
CA ALA A 97 0.40 8.08 -6.32
C ALA A 97 1.82 8.65 -6.13
N GLU A 98 2.02 9.93 -6.40
CA GLU A 98 3.30 10.61 -6.18
C GLU A 98 3.62 10.73 -4.69
N ILE A 99 2.64 11.14 -3.88
CA ILE A 99 2.78 11.21 -2.41
C ILE A 99 3.09 9.82 -1.85
N ASN A 100 2.41 8.79 -2.32
CA ASN A 100 2.67 7.41 -1.93
C ASN A 100 4.08 6.95 -2.29
N ALA A 101 4.58 7.32 -3.48
CA ALA A 101 5.94 6.98 -3.90
C ALA A 101 6.99 7.67 -3.01
N GLU A 102 6.79 8.95 -2.68
CA GLU A 102 7.67 9.69 -1.77
C GLU A 102 7.68 9.08 -0.36
N ILE A 103 6.49 8.78 0.18
CA ILE A 103 6.36 8.13 1.50
C ILE A 103 7.07 6.77 1.49
N ASN A 104 6.89 5.94 0.45
CA ASN A 104 7.59 4.66 0.34
C ASN A 104 9.11 4.83 0.31
N ALA A 105 9.63 5.80 -0.44
CA ALA A 105 11.07 6.07 -0.50
C ALA A 105 11.66 6.44 0.87
N LYS A 106 10.92 7.24 1.66
CA LYS A 106 11.30 7.60 3.03
C LYS A 106 11.16 6.44 4.02
N ILE A 107 10.07 5.68 3.96
CA ILE A 107 9.81 4.52 4.83
C ILE A 107 10.84 3.41 4.58
N ALA A 108 11.33 3.25 3.34
CA ALA A 108 12.36 2.26 3.02
C ALA A 108 13.68 2.44 3.80
N GLN A 109 13.90 3.63 4.40
CA GLN A 109 15.05 3.88 5.26
C GLN A 109 14.89 3.27 6.68
N ILE A 110 13.68 2.88 7.08
CA ILE A 110 13.41 2.23 8.36
C ILE A 110 13.93 0.80 8.34
N GLN A 111 15.00 0.53 9.09
CA GLN A 111 15.67 -0.79 9.11
C GLN A 111 15.05 -1.78 10.11
N GLN A 112 14.20 -1.33 11.03
CA GLN A 112 13.68 -2.16 12.12
C GLN A 112 12.63 -3.20 11.67
N GLY A 113 12.05 -3.02 10.49
CA GLY A 113 11.00 -3.88 9.93
C GLY A 113 10.70 -3.50 8.48
N PHE A 114 9.87 -4.30 7.82
CA PHE A 114 9.43 -4.03 6.45
C PHE A 114 8.24 -3.07 6.47
N GLY A 115 8.48 -1.82 6.10
CA GLY A 115 7.44 -0.80 5.95
C GLY A 115 7.05 -0.59 4.50
N PHE A 116 5.77 -0.30 4.25
CA PHE A 116 5.24 0.03 2.93
C PHE A 116 4.08 1.04 3.03
N SER A 117 3.75 1.67 1.91
CA SER A 117 2.52 2.43 1.72
C SER A 117 1.88 2.09 0.37
N ILE A 118 0.55 2.00 0.34
CA ILE A 118 -0.21 1.69 -0.87
C ILE A 118 -1.46 2.58 -0.97
N LEU A 119 -1.98 2.68 -2.18
CA LEU A 119 -3.31 3.23 -2.40
C LEU A 119 -4.39 2.23 -1.92
N PRO A 120 -5.57 2.73 -1.55
CA PRO A 120 -6.70 1.88 -1.23
C PRO A 120 -7.20 1.08 -2.45
N PRO A 121 -7.99 0.01 -2.23
CA PRO A 121 -8.51 -0.80 -3.32
C PRO A 121 -9.45 0.04 -4.21
N PRO A 122 -9.47 -0.16 -5.55
CA PRO A 122 -10.37 0.57 -6.44
C PRO A 122 -11.84 0.42 -6.08
N ILE A 123 -12.27 -0.79 -5.69
CA ILE A 123 -13.61 -1.09 -5.20
C ILE A 123 -13.52 -1.63 -3.77
N LEU A 124 -14.26 -1.02 -2.85
CA LEU A 124 -14.36 -1.51 -1.48
C LEU A 124 -15.01 -2.90 -1.49
N GLY A 125 -14.42 -3.84 -0.76
CA GLY A 125 -14.90 -5.22 -0.69
C GLY A 125 -14.25 -6.20 -1.68
N LEU A 126 -13.52 -5.74 -2.69
CA LEU A 126 -12.74 -6.62 -3.60
C LEU A 126 -11.30 -6.89 -3.12
N GLY A 127 -10.93 -6.36 -1.96
CA GLY A 127 -9.60 -6.49 -1.37
C GLY A 127 -9.35 -5.38 -0.34
N GLN A 128 -8.18 -5.39 0.28
CA GLN A 128 -7.79 -4.41 1.32
C GLN A 128 -6.79 -3.36 0.85
N GLY A 129 -6.26 -3.48 -0.37
CA GLY A 129 -5.28 -2.57 -0.93
C GLY A 129 -5.27 -2.60 -2.45
N SER A 130 -4.58 -1.64 -3.08
CA SER A 130 -4.33 -1.64 -4.52
C SER A 130 -3.31 -2.72 -4.91
N GLY A 131 -3.45 -3.29 -6.11
CA GLY A 131 -2.50 -4.26 -6.66
C GLY A 131 -3.18 -5.60 -6.97
N TYR A 132 -2.45 -6.69 -6.78
CA TYR A 132 -2.92 -8.05 -6.99
C TYR A 132 -2.76 -8.89 -5.72
N SER A 133 -3.57 -9.94 -5.59
CA SER A 133 -3.42 -10.97 -4.56
C SER A 133 -3.36 -12.33 -5.22
N LEU A 134 -2.32 -13.11 -4.91
CA LEU A 134 -2.12 -14.46 -5.42
C LEU A 134 -1.85 -15.41 -4.27
N TYR A 135 -2.41 -16.62 -4.35
CA TYR A 135 -2.14 -17.72 -3.44
C TYR A 135 -1.36 -18.80 -4.19
N ILE A 136 -0.13 -19.05 -3.75
CA ILE A 136 0.66 -20.18 -4.24
C ILE A 136 0.18 -21.43 -3.51
N GLN A 137 -0.22 -22.46 -4.25
CA GLN A 137 -0.73 -23.71 -3.71
C GLN A 137 0.22 -24.86 -4.02
N ASP A 138 0.64 -25.58 -2.99
CA ASP A 138 1.25 -26.90 -3.17
C ASP A 138 0.13 -27.92 -3.41
N ARG A 139 0.10 -28.49 -4.61
CA ARG A 139 -0.88 -29.51 -5.02
C ARG A 139 -0.35 -30.93 -4.88
N ALA A 140 0.97 -31.09 -4.74
CA ALA A 140 1.64 -32.38 -4.68
C ALA A 140 1.96 -32.79 -3.23
N GLY A 141 1.84 -31.87 -2.26
CA GLY A 141 2.09 -32.15 -0.84
C GLY A 141 3.57 -32.40 -0.56
N LEU A 142 4.44 -31.66 -1.24
CA LEU A 142 5.90 -31.80 -1.14
C LEU A 142 6.52 -30.86 -0.08
N GLY A 143 5.72 -29.97 0.52
CA GLY A 143 6.14 -29.15 1.65
C GLY A 143 6.45 -29.97 2.91
N TYR A 144 7.26 -29.40 3.81
CA TYR A 144 7.44 -29.96 5.16
C TYR A 144 6.18 -29.69 6.00
N GLY A 145 5.31 -30.69 6.11
CA GLY A 145 4.05 -30.67 6.86
C GLY A 145 3.17 -31.86 6.55
#